data_AF-A0A0H3GP53-F1
#
_entry.id   AF-A0A0H3GP53-F1
#
_cell.length_a   1.000
_cell.length_b   1.000
_cell.length_c   1.000
_cell.angle_alpha   90.00
_cell.angle_beta   90.00
_cell.angle_gamma   90.00
#
_symmetry.space_group_name_H-M   'P 1'
#
loop_
_entity.id
_entity.type
_entity.pdbx_description
1 polymer ?
#
loop_
_entity_poly.entity_id
_entity_poly.type
_entity_poly.pdbx_seq_one_letter_code
_entity_poly.pdbx_strand_id
1 'polypeptide(L)'
;MTWQSFKQAWLIRFWSPVPAVIAAGILSTYYFGITGTFWAVTGEFTRWGGQLLQLLGVHSEQWGYYQLIHLEGSPLTRIDGRMIIGMFGGCLAAALWANNVKLRLPRSRIRIAQAVAGGIIAGFGARLAMGCNLAAFFTGIPQFSLHAWLFAIATAIGSWFGARFTLLPLFRIPVKMQKVSAASPLTQKPQQARRRFRLGMVVFFAMIGWGLLTAADHPALGLAMLFGIGFGLLIERAQICFTSAFRDMWITGRTVMAKAIIFGMAASAIGIFSYVQLGMAPKIMWAGPNAAIGGLLFGFGIVLAGGCETGWMYRAVEGQVHYWWVGLGNVIGSTLLAWCWDDIAAPLATHWQKVNLLNAFGPFGGLLATYLLLLIALLLVIAWERHFFRRQAAVRTVKESA
;
A
#
# COMPACT_ATOMS: atom_id res chain seq x y z
N MET A 1 -11.77 16.66 -27.44
CA MET A 1 -10.51 16.90 -26.69
C MET A 1 -9.33 16.73 -27.64
N THR A 2 -8.35 17.65 -27.65
CA THR A 2 -7.11 17.47 -28.42
C THR A 2 -6.21 16.44 -27.75
N TRP A 3 -5.37 15.72 -28.51
CA TRP A 3 -4.40 14.77 -27.93
C TRP A 3 -3.51 15.40 -26.86
N GLN A 4 -3.13 16.67 -27.04
CA GLN A 4 -2.33 17.40 -26.05
C GLN A 4 -3.09 17.60 -24.74
N SER A 5 -4.37 17.99 -24.79
CA SER A 5 -5.20 18.11 -23.59
C SER A 5 -5.37 16.77 -22.88
N PHE A 6 -5.60 15.69 -23.64
CA PHE A 6 -5.74 14.33 -23.09
C PHE A 6 -4.45 13.87 -22.41
N LYS A 7 -3.33 13.99 -23.12
CA LYS A 7 -1.99 13.64 -22.62
C LYS A 7 -1.68 14.41 -21.34
N GLN A 8 -1.96 15.70 -21.28
CA GLN A 8 -1.68 16.50 -20.08
C GLN A 8 -2.60 16.12 -18.91
N ALA A 9 -3.91 16.01 -19.16
CA ALA A 9 -4.89 15.74 -18.12
C ALA A 9 -4.75 14.33 -17.52
N TRP A 10 -4.60 13.31 -18.38
CA TRP A 10 -4.69 11.91 -17.96
C TRP A 10 -3.34 11.23 -17.79
N LEU A 11 -2.33 11.59 -18.59
CA LEU A 11 -1.04 10.90 -18.60
C LEU A 11 0.11 11.66 -17.91
N ILE A 12 0.04 12.99 -17.76
CA ILE A 12 1.15 13.80 -17.21
C ILE A 12 0.83 14.45 -15.88
N ARG A 13 -0.38 14.98 -15.64
CA ARG A 13 -0.75 15.56 -14.33
C ARG A 13 -1.19 14.52 -13.30
N PHE A 14 -0.73 14.66 -12.06
CA PHE A 14 -1.21 13.82 -10.96
C PHE A 14 -2.74 13.88 -10.86
N TRP A 15 -3.34 12.75 -10.55
CA TRP A 15 -4.79 12.64 -10.43
C TRP A 15 -5.22 13.10 -9.04
N SER A 16 -6.44 13.64 -8.96
CA SER A 16 -7.03 13.95 -7.66
C SER A 16 -7.16 12.65 -6.84
N PRO A 17 -6.76 12.64 -5.56
CA PRO A 17 -6.71 11.41 -4.77
C PRO A 17 -8.07 10.74 -4.60
N VAL A 18 -9.13 11.51 -4.35
CA VAL A 18 -10.47 10.97 -4.06
C VAL A 18 -11.00 10.11 -5.21
N PRO A 19 -11.16 10.61 -6.46
CA PRO A 19 -11.66 9.80 -7.56
C PRO A 19 -10.72 8.62 -7.90
N ALA A 20 -9.41 8.80 -7.80
CA ALA A 20 -8.47 7.73 -8.08
C ALA A 20 -8.52 6.59 -7.05
N VAL A 21 -8.69 6.91 -5.78
CA VAL A 21 -8.80 5.91 -4.71
C VAL A 21 -10.17 5.19 -4.78
N ILE A 22 -11.24 5.90 -5.16
CA ILE A 22 -12.53 5.28 -5.48
C ILE A 22 -12.39 4.32 -6.66
N ALA A 23 -11.73 4.75 -7.74
CA ALA A 23 -11.46 3.89 -8.89
C ALA A 23 -10.62 2.66 -8.51
N ALA A 24 -9.65 2.80 -7.62
CA ALA A 24 -8.88 1.67 -7.08
C ALA A 24 -9.76 0.70 -6.28
N GLY A 25 -10.71 1.22 -5.49
CA GLY A 25 -11.71 0.40 -4.80
C GLY A 25 -12.59 -0.39 -5.76
N ILE A 26 -13.15 0.28 -6.77
CA ILE A 26 -13.97 -0.36 -7.81
C ILE A 26 -13.16 -1.41 -8.59
N LEU A 27 -11.92 -1.08 -8.98
CA LEU A 27 -11.05 -2.01 -9.68
C LEU A 27 -10.72 -3.24 -8.81
N SER A 28 -10.51 -3.04 -7.51
CA SER A 28 -10.33 -4.13 -6.53
C SER A 28 -11.57 -5.01 -6.42
N THR A 29 -12.78 -4.42 -6.47
CA THR A 29 -14.03 -5.17 -6.50
C THR A 29 -14.11 -6.08 -7.72
N TYR A 30 -13.89 -5.54 -8.92
CA TYR A 30 -13.92 -6.35 -10.15
C TYR A 30 -12.84 -7.42 -10.15
N TYR A 31 -11.66 -7.11 -9.63
CA TYR A 31 -10.59 -8.09 -9.48
C TYR A 31 -11.04 -9.27 -8.61
N PHE A 32 -11.67 -8.99 -7.46
CA PHE A 32 -12.25 -10.02 -6.60
C PHE A 32 -13.35 -10.81 -7.29
N GLY A 33 -14.30 -10.13 -7.95
CA GLY A 33 -15.42 -10.78 -8.63
C GLY A 33 -14.99 -11.73 -9.75
N ILE A 34 -13.91 -11.40 -10.47
CA ILE A 34 -13.45 -12.19 -11.62
C ILE A 34 -12.48 -13.31 -11.20
N THR A 35 -11.55 -13.02 -10.30
CA THR A 35 -10.48 -13.97 -9.94
C THR A 35 -10.74 -14.76 -8.66
N GLY A 36 -11.75 -14.35 -7.87
CA GLY A 36 -11.96 -14.88 -6.52
C GLY A 36 -10.80 -14.62 -5.57
N THR A 37 -9.81 -13.81 -5.95
CA THR A 37 -8.68 -13.43 -5.10
C THR A 37 -8.75 -11.97 -4.67
N PHE A 38 -7.77 -11.54 -3.88
CA PHE A 38 -7.73 -10.21 -3.33
C PHE A 38 -6.54 -9.42 -3.84
N TRP A 39 -6.66 -8.10 -3.83
CA TRP A 39 -5.54 -7.23 -4.06
C TRP A 39 -4.66 -7.26 -2.81
N ALA A 40 -3.57 -8.04 -2.83
CA ALA A 40 -2.59 -8.09 -1.76
C ALA A 40 -1.18 -8.35 -2.32
N VAL A 41 -0.21 -7.55 -1.89
CA VAL A 41 1.16 -7.63 -2.43
C VAL A 41 2.16 -8.26 -1.47
N THR A 42 1.90 -8.18 -0.16
CA THR A 42 2.85 -8.67 0.86
C THR A 42 3.03 -10.17 0.85
N GLY A 43 2.01 -10.95 0.47
CA GLY A 43 2.12 -12.42 0.42
C GLY A 43 3.20 -12.84 -0.55
N GLU A 44 3.20 -12.25 -1.75
CA GLU A 44 4.21 -12.55 -2.75
C GLU A 44 5.59 -11.98 -2.39
N PHE A 45 5.68 -10.81 -1.75
CA PHE A 45 6.97 -10.33 -1.25
C PHE A 45 7.58 -11.25 -0.19
N THR A 46 6.74 -11.90 0.63
CA THR A 46 7.20 -12.97 1.52
C THR A 46 7.65 -14.19 0.75
N ARG A 47 6.92 -14.59 -0.30
CA ARG A 47 7.36 -15.69 -1.19
C ARG A 47 8.70 -15.40 -1.88
N TRP A 48 8.98 -14.16 -2.24
CA TRP A 48 10.31 -13.78 -2.76
C TRP A 48 11.41 -14.01 -1.71
N GLY A 49 11.12 -13.68 -0.44
CA GLY A 49 12.01 -13.99 0.67
C GLY A 49 12.30 -15.50 0.81
N GLY A 50 11.26 -16.33 0.75
CA GLY A 50 11.39 -17.79 0.78
C GLY A 50 12.18 -18.34 -0.40
N GLN A 51 11.96 -17.82 -1.61
CA GLN A 51 12.73 -18.23 -2.79
C GLN A 51 14.20 -17.83 -2.70
N LEU A 52 14.49 -16.64 -2.19
CA LEU A 52 15.87 -16.22 -1.95
C LEU A 52 16.55 -17.15 -0.93
N LEU A 53 15.83 -17.59 0.10
CA LEU A 53 16.31 -18.58 1.05
C LEU A 53 16.53 -19.96 0.42
N GLN A 54 15.63 -20.41 -0.46
CA GLN A 54 15.80 -21.66 -1.22
C GLN A 54 17.04 -21.63 -2.10
N LEU A 55 17.31 -20.50 -2.76
CA LEU A 55 18.53 -20.31 -3.55
C LEU A 55 19.81 -20.34 -2.70
N LEU A 56 19.70 -20.01 -1.40
CA LEU A 56 20.79 -20.11 -0.43
C LEU A 56 20.86 -21.49 0.26
N GLY A 57 20.03 -22.46 -0.13
CA GLY A 57 20.01 -23.82 0.40
C GLY A 57 19.16 -24.01 1.66
N VAL A 58 18.32 -23.04 2.03
CA VAL A 58 17.39 -23.16 3.17
C VAL A 58 16.03 -23.67 2.68
N HIS A 59 15.58 -24.81 3.22
CA HIS A 59 14.30 -25.45 2.92
C HIS A 59 13.09 -24.72 3.53
N SER A 60 12.93 -23.44 3.17
CA SER A 60 11.86 -22.58 3.70
C SER A 60 10.46 -23.05 3.34
N GLU A 61 10.29 -23.84 2.28
CA GLU A 61 9.02 -24.49 1.89
C GLU A 61 8.41 -25.37 2.99
N GLN A 62 9.23 -25.85 3.93
CA GLN A 62 8.79 -26.71 5.01
C GLN A 62 8.19 -25.94 6.19
N TRP A 63 8.42 -24.62 6.29
CA TRP A 63 7.94 -23.82 7.41
C TRP A 63 6.43 -23.61 7.32
N GLY A 64 5.73 -23.65 8.45
CA GLY A 64 4.27 -23.63 8.46
C GLY A 64 3.67 -22.37 7.82
N TYR A 65 4.36 -21.23 7.88
CA TYR A 65 3.92 -20.01 7.18
C TYR A 65 3.97 -20.15 5.65
N TYR A 66 5.03 -20.75 5.11
CA TYR A 66 5.20 -20.92 3.67
C TYR A 66 4.26 -21.99 3.10
N GLN A 67 3.89 -22.98 3.90
CA GLN A 67 2.80 -23.90 3.57
C GLN A 67 1.45 -23.17 3.54
N LEU A 68 1.19 -22.30 4.52
CA LEU A 68 -0.05 -21.51 4.59
C LEU A 68 -0.25 -20.57 3.39
N ILE A 69 0.83 -19.97 2.87
CA ILE A 69 0.77 -19.09 1.69
C ILE A 69 1.10 -19.80 0.37
N HIS A 70 1.31 -21.12 0.39
CA HIS A 70 1.69 -21.95 -0.76
C HIS A 70 2.91 -21.42 -1.53
N LEU A 71 4.11 -21.64 -0.97
CA LEU A 71 5.39 -21.35 -1.64
C LEU A 71 5.68 -22.35 -2.78
N GLU A 72 4.95 -22.21 -3.89
CA GLU A 72 5.14 -23.05 -5.07
C GLU A 72 5.36 -22.22 -6.34
N GLY A 73 6.18 -22.75 -7.24
CA GLY A 73 6.50 -22.14 -8.52
C GLY A 73 7.26 -20.82 -8.41
N SER A 74 7.12 -19.98 -9.43
CA SER A 74 7.80 -18.68 -9.56
C SER A 74 6.79 -17.52 -9.53
N PRO A 75 7.25 -16.26 -9.39
CA PRO A 75 6.38 -15.10 -9.54
C PRO A 75 5.66 -15.03 -10.90
N LEU A 76 6.14 -15.78 -11.91
CA LEU A 76 5.51 -15.88 -13.23
C LEU A 76 4.39 -16.93 -13.30
N THR A 77 4.32 -17.86 -12.34
CA THR A 77 3.27 -18.88 -12.29
C THR A 77 2.23 -18.57 -11.21
N ARG A 78 2.51 -17.63 -10.32
CA ARG A 78 1.59 -17.18 -9.25
C ARG A 78 0.75 -15.99 -9.69
N ILE A 79 -0.53 -16.01 -9.34
CA ILE A 79 -1.49 -14.91 -9.59
C ILE A 79 -0.97 -13.61 -8.95
N ASP A 80 -0.56 -13.66 -7.67
CA ASP A 80 -0.04 -12.49 -6.95
C ASP A 80 1.27 -11.96 -7.57
N GLY A 81 2.12 -12.87 -8.06
CA GLY A 81 3.37 -12.54 -8.76
C GLY A 81 3.13 -11.79 -10.06
N ARG A 82 2.20 -12.29 -10.90
CA ARG A 82 1.78 -11.60 -12.14
C ARG A 82 1.15 -10.25 -11.87
N MET A 83 0.33 -10.16 -10.82
CA MET A 83 -0.25 -8.89 -10.39
C MET A 83 0.82 -7.87 -9.98
N ILE A 84 1.82 -8.26 -9.19
CA ILE A 84 2.91 -7.35 -8.77
C ILE A 84 3.78 -6.93 -9.96
N ILE A 85 4.08 -7.84 -10.88
CA ILE A 85 4.80 -7.52 -12.12
C ILE A 85 4.00 -6.48 -12.92
N GLY A 86 2.69 -6.69 -13.06
CA GLY A 86 1.76 -5.71 -13.63
C GLY A 86 1.83 -4.37 -12.91
N MET A 87 1.81 -4.36 -11.57
CA MET A 87 1.88 -3.14 -10.75
C MET A 87 3.18 -2.37 -10.97
N PHE A 88 4.33 -3.04 -10.98
CA PHE A 88 5.62 -2.40 -11.28
C PHE A 88 5.66 -1.85 -12.70
N GLY A 89 5.17 -2.60 -13.70
CA GLY A 89 5.14 -2.12 -15.08
C GLY A 89 4.17 -0.95 -15.29
N GLY A 90 3.02 -0.97 -14.63
CA GLY A 90 2.08 0.16 -14.60
C GLY A 90 2.70 1.40 -13.95
N CYS A 91 3.35 1.25 -12.80
CA CYS A 91 4.09 2.34 -12.16
C CYS A 91 5.18 2.89 -13.09
N LEU A 92 5.93 2.02 -13.77
CA LEU A 92 7.04 2.43 -14.63
C LEU A 92 6.54 3.19 -15.85
N ALA A 93 5.48 2.71 -16.49
CA ALA A 93 4.83 3.41 -17.58
C ALA A 93 4.37 4.82 -17.15
N ALA A 94 3.65 4.90 -16.03
CA ALA A 94 3.11 6.15 -15.51
C ALA A 94 4.19 7.16 -15.12
N ALA A 95 5.24 6.71 -14.42
CA ALA A 95 6.37 7.53 -14.02
C ALA A 95 7.18 8.05 -15.24
N LEU A 96 7.28 7.23 -16.29
CA LEU A 96 7.92 7.61 -17.56
C LEU A 96 7.09 8.63 -18.33
N TRP A 97 5.76 8.51 -18.36
CA TRP A 97 4.87 9.51 -18.99
C TRP A 97 5.00 10.88 -18.34
N ALA A 98 5.06 10.94 -17.01
CA ALA A 98 5.27 12.17 -16.25
C ALA A 98 6.72 12.67 -16.24
N ASN A 99 7.67 11.96 -16.87
CA ASN A 99 9.11 12.27 -16.82
C ASN A 99 9.66 12.33 -15.37
N ASN A 100 9.08 11.55 -14.45
CA ASN A 100 9.39 11.60 -13.02
C ASN A 100 10.49 10.61 -12.57
N VAL A 101 10.98 9.77 -13.49
CA VAL A 101 12.08 8.82 -13.23
C VAL A 101 13.40 9.58 -13.10
N LYS A 102 14.00 9.59 -11.91
CA LYS A 102 15.34 10.15 -11.67
C LYS A 102 15.96 9.40 -10.51
N LEU A 103 17.21 8.96 -10.68
CA LEU A 103 17.97 8.35 -9.59
C LEU A 103 18.22 9.40 -8.49
N ARG A 104 17.64 9.18 -7.31
CA ARG A 104 17.76 10.04 -6.12
C ARG A 104 18.38 9.21 -5.00
N LEU A 105 19.67 9.43 -4.76
CA LEU A 105 20.42 8.74 -3.71
C LEU A 105 20.10 9.31 -2.32
N PRO A 106 19.99 8.48 -1.27
CA PRO A 106 19.87 8.95 0.10
C PRO A 106 21.14 9.71 0.51
N ARG A 107 20.98 10.88 1.12
CA ARG A 107 22.12 11.73 1.55
C ARG A 107 22.78 11.28 2.85
N SER A 108 22.15 10.40 3.62
CA SER A 108 22.60 10.01 4.96
C SER A 108 22.47 8.50 5.17
N ARG A 109 23.50 7.90 5.76
CA ARG A 109 23.51 6.48 6.16
C ARG A 109 22.47 6.18 7.23
N ILE A 110 22.18 7.13 8.13
CA ILE A 110 21.14 7.01 9.15
C ILE A 110 19.78 6.77 8.49
N ARG A 111 19.52 7.46 7.37
CA ARG A 111 18.25 7.31 6.64
C ARG A 111 18.11 5.93 5.98
N ILE A 112 19.22 5.35 5.54
CA ILE A 112 19.25 3.97 5.02
C ILE A 112 18.96 3.00 6.15
N ALA A 113 19.64 3.12 7.29
CA ALA A 113 19.39 2.27 8.46
C ALA A 113 17.92 2.38 8.93
N GLN A 114 17.37 3.59 8.96
CA GLN A 114 15.97 3.86 9.28
C GLN A 114 15.00 3.21 8.26
N ALA A 115 15.31 3.28 6.95
CA ALA A 115 14.53 2.64 5.90
C ALA A 115 14.49 1.12 6.07
N VAL A 116 15.65 0.49 6.29
CA VAL A 116 15.75 -0.96 6.47
C VAL A 116 15.04 -1.39 7.75
N ALA A 117 15.32 -0.74 8.89
CA ALA A 117 14.70 -1.08 10.17
C ALA A 117 13.18 -0.89 10.15
N GLY A 118 12.69 0.25 9.61
CA GLY A 118 11.27 0.47 9.45
C GLY A 118 10.63 -0.51 8.47
N GLY A 119 11.33 -0.86 7.39
CA GLY A 119 10.92 -1.88 6.44
C GLY A 119 10.76 -3.24 7.10
N ILE A 120 11.73 -3.67 7.91
CA ILE A 120 11.69 -4.94 8.66
C ILE A 120 10.48 -4.99 9.58
N ILE A 121 10.29 -3.96 10.40
CA ILE A 121 9.17 -3.90 11.34
C ILE A 121 7.83 -3.92 10.57
N ALA A 122 7.74 -3.20 9.45
CA ALA A 122 6.55 -3.20 8.61
C ALA A 122 6.30 -4.58 7.98
N GLY A 123 7.31 -5.21 7.37
CA GLY A 123 7.18 -6.53 6.75
C GLY A 123 6.72 -7.59 7.75
N PHE A 124 7.31 -7.58 8.94
CA PHE A 124 6.94 -8.48 10.04
C PHE A 124 5.48 -8.24 10.49
N GLY A 125 5.13 -6.98 10.79
CA GLY A 125 3.79 -6.61 11.27
C GLY A 125 2.69 -6.92 10.24
N ALA A 126 2.92 -6.63 8.95
CA ALA A 126 1.98 -6.90 7.88
C ALA A 126 1.67 -8.39 7.73
N ARG A 127 2.65 -9.25 8.03
CA ARG A 127 2.46 -10.70 7.92
C ARG A 127 1.87 -11.32 9.17
N LEU A 128 2.19 -10.80 10.36
CA LEU A 128 1.55 -11.21 11.60
C LEU A 128 0.04 -10.90 11.53
N ALA A 129 -0.31 -9.71 11.07
CA ALA A 129 -1.68 -9.32 10.84
C ALA A 129 -2.25 -9.81 9.50
N MET A 130 -1.70 -10.83 8.83
CA MET A 130 -2.28 -11.42 7.61
C MET A 130 -2.76 -10.41 6.52
N GLY A 131 -2.20 -9.21 6.48
CA GLY A 131 -2.54 -8.18 5.51
C GLY A 131 -1.69 -6.92 5.70
N CYS A 132 -1.49 -6.20 4.62
CA CYS A 132 -1.04 -4.80 4.67
C CYS A 132 -2.23 -3.86 4.56
N ASN A 133 -2.00 -2.54 4.57
CA ASN A 133 -3.08 -1.54 4.39
C ASN A 133 -3.87 -1.76 3.10
N LEU A 134 -3.21 -2.14 2.01
CA LEU A 134 -3.87 -2.37 0.72
C LEU A 134 -4.84 -3.56 0.81
N ALA A 135 -4.36 -4.69 1.34
CA ALA A 135 -5.19 -5.87 1.56
C ALA A 135 -6.30 -5.60 2.60
N ALA A 136 -5.99 -4.98 3.73
CA ALA A 136 -6.96 -4.73 4.76
C ALA A 136 -8.06 -3.75 4.32
N PHE A 137 -7.72 -2.68 3.60
CA PHE A 137 -8.67 -1.59 3.31
C PHE A 137 -9.44 -1.83 2.01
N PHE A 138 -8.82 -2.34 0.94
CA PHE A 138 -9.53 -2.57 -0.32
C PHE A 138 -10.10 -3.97 -0.47
N THR A 139 -9.67 -4.90 0.39
CA THR A 139 -10.20 -6.26 0.43
C THR A 139 -10.83 -6.58 1.78
N GLY A 140 -10.10 -6.55 2.88
CA GLY A 140 -10.54 -7.08 4.17
C GLY A 140 -11.80 -6.42 4.72
N ILE A 141 -11.82 -5.08 4.82
CA ILE A 141 -12.98 -4.31 5.26
C ILE A 141 -14.15 -4.46 4.26
N PRO A 142 -13.95 -4.28 2.93
CA PRO A 142 -14.97 -4.55 1.93
C PRO A 142 -15.50 -6.00 1.88
N GLN A 143 -14.71 -6.98 2.33
CA GLN A 143 -15.11 -8.39 2.51
C GLN A 143 -15.62 -8.68 3.93
N PHE A 144 -15.90 -7.63 4.73
CA PHE A 144 -16.58 -7.73 6.02
C PHE A 144 -15.79 -8.50 7.09
N SER A 145 -14.46 -8.49 7.00
CA SER A 145 -13.58 -9.16 7.98
C SER A 145 -13.34 -8.29 9.22
N LEU A 146 -13.64 -8.81 10.41
CA LEU A 146 -13.37 -8.11 11.68
C LEU A 146 -11.87 -7.87 11.90
N HIS A 147 -11.03 -8.82 11.48
CA HIS A 147 -9.58 -8.71 11.53
C HIS A 147 -9.07 -7.41 10.89
N ALA A 148 -9.64 -7.02 9.75
CA ALA A 148 -9.20 -5.83 9.02
C ALA A 148 -9.52 -4.53 9.76
N TRP A 149 -10.60 -4.49 10.54
CA TRP A 149 -10.93 -3.36 11.43
C TRP A 149 -9.95 -3.27 12.60
N LEU A 150 -9.65 -4.38 13.26
CA LEU A 150 -8.66 -4.44 14.34
C LEU A 150 -7.29 -3.95 13.83
N PHE A 151 -6.87 -4.45 12.67
CA PHE A 151 -5.65 -4.02 12.00
C PHE A 151 -5.67 -2.53 11.64
N ALA A 152 -6.77 -1.99 11.13
CA ALA A 152 -6.88 -0.58 10.76
C ALA A 152 -6.69 0.35 11.98
N ILE A 153 -7.36 0.03 13.08
CA ILE A 153 -7.28 0.79 14.34
C ILE A 153 -5.85 0.69 14.90
N ALA A 154 -5.31 -0.53 14.98
CA ALA A 154 -3.95 -0.75 15.46
C ALA A 154 -2.90 -0.05 14.60
N THR A 155 -3.06 -0.05 13.28
CA THR A 155 -2.17 0.66 12.34
C THR A 155 -2.23 2.18 12.55
N ALA A 156 -3.43 2.73 12.77
CA ALA A 156 -3.60 4.14 13.08
C ALA A 156 -2.84 4.50 14.38
N ILE A 157 -2.97 3.70 15.43
CA ILE A 157 -2.27 3.89 16.72
C ILE A 157 -0.75 3.74 16.53
N GLY A 158 -0.28 2.67 15.89
CA GLY A 158 1.14 2.42 15.64
C GLY A 158 1.79 3.54 14.83
N SER A 159 1.08 4.05 13.81
CA SER A 159 1.55 5.17 13.00
C SER A 159 1.63 6.49 13.76
N TRP A 160 0.78 6.69 14.77
CA TRP A 160 0.87 7.84 15.68
C TRP A 160 2.16 7.76 16.51
N PHE A 161 2.47 6.59 17.08
CA PHE A 161 3.75 6.37 17.78
C PHE A 161 4.95 6.54 16.84
N GLY A 162 4.89 5.98 15.63
CA GLY A 162 5.93 6.14 14.62
C GLY A 162 6.14 7.60 14.21
N ALA A 163 5.06 8.38 14.11
CA ALA A 163 5.15 9.81 13.81
C ALA A 163 5.84 10.58 14.94
N ARG A 164 5.55 10.25 16.21
CA ARG A 164 6.26 10.85 17.35
C ARG A 164 7.72 10.46 17.40
N PHE A 165 8.03 9.18 17.16
CA PHE A 165 9.39 8.65 17.19
C PHE A 165 10.28 9.25 16.09
N THR A 166 9.76 9.39 14.88
CA THR A 166 10.51 10.00 13.75
C THR A 166 10.78 11.50 13.92
N LEU A 167 10.08 12.17 14.84
CA LEU A 167 10.32 13.57 15.19
C LEU A 167 11.42 13.77 16.26
N LEU A 168 11.93 12.68 16.84
CA LEU A 168 13.01 12.72 17.83
C LEU A 168 14.30 13.30 17.25
N PRO A 169 15.14 13.95 18.08
CA PRO A 169 16.36 14.63 17.64
C PRO A 169 17.32 13.73 16.84
N LEU A 170 17.39 12.44 17.16
CA LEU A 170 18.26 11.45 16.52
C LEU A 170 18.06 11.37 15.00
N PHE A 171 16.83 11.59 14.52
CA PHE A 171 16.49 11.52 13.09
C PHE A 171 16.55 12.87 12.38
N ARG A 172 16.86 13.96 13.10
CA ARG A 172 17.03 15.29 12.52
C ARG A 172 18.40 15.38 11.88
N ILE A 173 18.43 15.20 10.57
CA ILE A 173 19.65 15.42 9.79
C ILE A 173 19.95 16.92 9.79
N PRO A 174 21.19 17.34 10.11
CA PRO A 174 21.61 18.72 9.90
C PRO A 174 21.59 18.99 8.38
N VAL A 175 20.55 19.68 7.92
CA VAL A 175 20.48 20.14 6.53
C VAL A 175 21.50 21.27 6.41
N LYS A 176 22.68 20.98 5.84
CA LYS A 176 23.63 22.03 5.47
C LYS A 176 22.98 22.91 4.41
N MET A 177 22.52 24.08 4.82
CA MET A 177 22.00 25.09 3.91
C MET A 177 23.18 25.65 3.12
N GLN A 178 23.19 25.40 1.83
CA GLN A 178 24.16 25.99 0.92
C GLN A 178 23.58 27.31 0.42
N LYS A 179 24.27 28.43 0.66
CA LYS A 179 23.91 29.71 0.07
C LYS A 179 24.07 29.60 -1.45
N VAL A 180 22.98 29.79 -2.18
CA VAL A 180 22.96 29.89 -3.63
C VAL A 180 22.67 31.34 -3.98
N SER A 181 23.46 31.93 -4.88
CA SER A 181 23.33 33.31 -5.32
C SER A 181 22.24 33.51 -6.38
N ALA A 182 21.84 32.44 -7.08
CA ALA A 182 20.81 32.48 -8.11
C ALA A 182 19.95 31.21 -8.07
N ALA A 183 18.68 31.34 -8.46
CA ALA A 183 17.80 30.21 -8.68
C ALA A 183 18.38 29.33 -9.80
N SER A 184 18.52 28.03 -9.56
CA SER A 184 18.91 27.11 -10.63
C SER A 184 17.81 27.10 -11.70
N PRO A 185 18.14 27.28 -12.99
CA PRO A 185 17.15 27.22 -14.05
C PRO A 185 16.50 25.83 -14.05
N LEU A 186 15.18 25.79 -14.24
CA LEU A 186 14.42 24.55 -14.41
C LEU A 186 14.98 23.83 -15.65
N THR A 187 15.87 22.87 -15.44
CA THR A 187 16.51 22.08 -16.50
C THR A 187 15.55 20.99 -16.97
N GLN A 188 14.41 21.41 -17.53
CA GLN A 188 13.50 20.52 -18.24
C GLN A 188 14.07 20.33 -19.65
N LYS A 189 14.83 19.24 -19.89
CA LYS A 189 15.28 18.89 -21.24
C LYS A 189 14.09 18.35 -22.04
N PRO A 190 13.51 19.09 -23.01
CA PRO A 190 12.28 18.69 -23.69
C PRO A 190 12.44 17.39 -24.48
N GLN A 191 13.63 17.15 -25.07
CA GLN A 191 13.95 15.91 -25.76
C GLN A 191 13.93 14.69 -24.82
N GLN A 192 14.45 14.85 -23.60
CA GLN A 192 14.43 13.79 -22.58
C GLN A 192 13.01 13.44 -22.17
N ALA A 193 12.16 14.45 -21.95
CA ALA A 193 10.74 14.26 -21.64
C ALA A 193 10.02 13.53 -22.78
N ARG A 194 10.28 13.89 -24.05
CA ARG A 194 9.70 13.21 -25.21
C ARG A 194 10.17 11.75 -25.33
N ARG A 195 11.45 11.48 -25.11
CA ARG A 195 12.01 10.12 -25.14
C ARG A 195 11.43 9.24 -24.04
N ARG A 196 11.35 9.75 -22.81
CA ARG A 196 10.76 9.03 -21.68
C ARG A 196 9.28 8.79 -21.86
N PHE A 197 8.54 9.77 -22.37
CA PHE A 197 7.13 9.56 -22.71
C PHE A 197 6.95 8.41 -23.71
N ARG A 198 7.74 8.38 -24.79
CA ARG A 198 7.72 7.27 -25.77
C ARG A 198 8.08 5.94 -25.13
N LEU A 199 9.12 5.90 -24.29
CA LEU A 199 9.50 4.69 -23.55
C LEU A 199 8.36 4.22 -22.64
N GLY A 200 7.69 5.15 -21.94
CA GLY A 200 6.52 4.83 -21.12
C GLY A 200 5.38 4.22 -21.93
N MET A 201 5.11 4.72 -23.14
CA MET A 201 4.12 4.12 -24.05
C MET A 201 4.53 2.72 -24.49
N VAL A 202 5.81 2.51 -24.84
CA VAL A 202 6.34 1.19 -25.22
C VAL A 202 6.20 0.21 -24.07
N VAL A 203 6.63 0.59 -22.85
CA VAL A 203 6.48 -0.24 -21.66
C VAL A 203 5.01 -0.56 -21.39
N PHE A 204 4.12 0.43 -21.47
CA PHE A 204 2.69 0.22 -21.26
C PHE A 204 2.09 -0.79 -22.23
N PHE A 205 2.30 -0.60 -23.54
CA PHE A 205 1.74 -1.51 -24.55
C PHE A 205 2.42 -2.88 -24.53
N ALA A 206 3.71 -2.97 -24.22
CA ALA A 206 4.39 -4.26 -24.03
C ALA A 206 3.79 -5.02 -22.84
N MET A 207 3.54 -4.33 -21.72
CA MET A 207 2.92 -4.94 -20.54
C MET A 207 1.47 -5.37 -20.81
N ILE A 208 0.68 -4.57 -21.53
CA ILE A 208 -0.68 -4.93 -21.94
C ILE A 208 -0.65 -6.12 -22.90
N GLY A 209 0.22 -6.10 -23.92
CA GLY A 209 0.39 -7.21 -24.86
C GLY A 209 0.79 -8.50 -24.16
N TRP A 210 1.74 -8.44 -23.22
CA TRP A 210 2.13 -9.59 -22.42
C TRP A 210 0.99 -10.09 -21.54
N GLY A 211 0.23 -9.19 -20.90
CA GLY A 211 -0.95 -9.55 -20.13
C GLY A 211 -2.02 -10.25 -20.97
N LEU A 212 -2.29 -9.76 -22.18
CA LEU A 212 -3.26 -10.35 -23.12
C LEU A 212 -2.81 -11.71 -23.67
N LEU A 213 -1.54 -11.85 -24.07
CA LEU A 213 -0.99 -13.13 -24.50
C LEU A 213 -1.06 -14.17 -23.37
N THR A 214 -0.68 -13.76 -22.15
CA THR A 214 -0.79 -14.64 -20.99
C THR A 214 -2.26 -14.96 -20.67
N ALA A 215 -3.20 -14.05 -20.93
CA ALA A 215 -4.63 -14.30 -20.72
C ALA A 215 -5.22 -15.30 -21.73
N ALA A 216 -4.63 -15.38 -22.94
CA ALA A 216 -5.04 -16.35 -23.95
C ALA A 216 -4.71 -17.79 -23.51
N ASP A 217 -3.53 -18.00 -22.91
CA ASP A 217 -3.11 -19.32 -22.42
C ASP A 217 -3.64 -19.63 -21.00
N HIS A 218 -3.52 -18.65 -20.10
CA HIS A 218 -3.86 -18.75 -18.69
C HIS A 218 -4.65 -17.52 -18.23
N PRO A 219 -5.99 -17.51 -18.40
CA PRO A 219 -6.84 -16.34 -18.17
C PRO A 219 -6.63 -15.65 -16.82
N ALA A 220 -6.55 -16.42 -15.73
CA ALA A 220 -6.35 -15.88 -14.39
C ALA A 220 -5.01 -15.12 -14.23
N LEU A 221 -3.93 -15.65 -14.81
CA LEU A 221 -2.60 -15.04 -14.74
C LEU A 221 -2.52 -13.77 -15.59
N GLY A 222 -3.09 -13.81 -16.79
CA GLY A 222 -3.13 -12.64 -17.67
C GLY A 222 -4.00 -11.52 -17.10
N LEU A 223 -5.18 -11.86 -16.57
CA LEU A 223 -6.06 -10.90 -15.90
C LEU A 223 -5.38 -10.28 -14.68
N ALA A 224 -4.73 -11.08 -13.83
CA ALA A 224 -3.97 -10.57 -12.69
C ALA A 224 -2.91 -9.54 -13.11
N MET A 225 -2.20 -9.79 -14.21
CA MET A 225 -1.24 -8.85 -14.76
C MET A 225 -1.90 -7.56 -15.27
N LEU A 226 -3.03 -7.64 -15.98
CA LEU A 226 -3.76 -6.48 -16.49
C LEU A 226 -4.33 -5.61 -15.38
N PHE A 227 -4.95 -6.22 -14.37
CA PHE A 227 -5.38 -5.53 -13.15
C PHE A 227 -4.20 -4.93 -12.41
N GLY A 228 -3.09 -5.66 -12.32
CA GLY A 228 -1.81 -5.18 -11.80
C GLY A 228 -1.37 -3.87 -12.48
N ILE A 229 -1.40 -3.81 -13.81
CA ILE A 229 -1.09 -2.58 -14.57
C ILE A 229 -2.01 -1.44 -14.15
N GLY A 230 -3.33 -1.69 -14.08
CA GLY A 230 -4.32 -0.70 -13.62
C GLY A 230 -4.03 -0.18 -12.22
N PHE A 231 -3.77 -1.09 -11.26
CA PHE A 231 -3.37 -0.72 -9.91
C PHE A 231 -2.07 0.08 -9.89
N GLY A 232 -1.07 -0.33 -10.67
CA GLY A 232 0.21 0.37 -10.83
C GLY A 232 0.06 1.80 -11.32
N LEU A 233 -0.77 2.01 -12.35
CA LEU A 233 -1.13 3.35 -12.84
C LEU A 233 -1.79 4.17 -11.72
N LEU A 234 -2.80 3.64 -11.05
CA LEU A 234 -3.52 4.35 -10.00
C LEU A 234 -2.60 4.77 -8.85
N ILE A 235 -1.76 3.87 -8.35
CA ILE A 235 -0.89 4.18 -7.21
C ILE A 235 0.21 5.20 -7.56
N GLU A 236 0.75 5.21 -8.78
CA GLU A 236 1.75 6.19 -9.20
C GLU A 236 1.10 7.56 -9.47
N ARG A 237 0.01 7.58 -10.24
CA ARG A 237 -0.66 8.81 -10.68
C ARG A 237 -1.39 9.56 -9.57
N ALA A 238 -1.96 8.85 -8.61
CA ALA A 238 -2.62 9.46 -7.46
C ALA A 238 -1.75 9.42 -6.19
N GLN A 239 -0.51 8.91 -6.30
CA GLN A 239 0.45 8.80 -5.20
C GLN A 239 -0.15 8.10 -3.98
N ILE A 240 -0.94 7.05 -4.20
CA ILE A 240 -1.70 6.35 -3.15
C ILE A 240 -0.71 5.68 -2.19
N CYS A 241 -0.52 6.30 -1.05
CA CYS A 241 0.34 5.80 0.01
C CYS A 241 -0.35 5.96 1.36
N PHE A 242 -0.60 4.83 2.02
CA PHE A 242 -1.22 4.81 3.32
C PHE A 242 -0.35 5.43 4.40
N THR A 243 0.99 5.37 4.28
CA THR A 243 1.88 6.08 5.19
C THR A 243 1.61 7.58 5.18
N SER A 244 1.47 8.21 4.02
CA SER A 244 1.11 9.64 3.95
C SER A 244 -0.28 9.89 4.52
N ALA A 245 -1.24 8.99 4.30
CA ALA A 245 -2.59 9.13 4.84
C ALA A 245 -2.59 9.22 6.38
N PHE A 246 -1.86 8.34 7.05
CA PHE A 246 -1.77 8.34 8.51
C PHE A 246 -0.79 9.40 9.04
N ARG A 247 0.45 9.39 8.55
CA ARG A 247 1.50 10.29 9.04
C ARG A 247 1.14 11.76 8.86
N ASP A 248 0.64 12.14 7.68
CA ASP A 248 0.38 13.56 7.40
C ASP A 248 -0.83 14.05 8.20
N MET A 249 -1.79 13.16 8.52
CA MET A 249 -2.88 13.44 9.45
C MET A 249 -2.35 13.75 10.86
N TRP A 250 -1.38 13.00 11.36
CA TRP A 250 -0.80 13.22 12.70
C TRP A 250 0.13 14.43 12.78
N ILE A 251 0.97 14.64 11.75
CA ILE A 251 2.02 15.66 11.77
C ILE A 251 1.52 17.01 11.26
N THR A 252 0.69 17.02 10.22
CA THR A 252 0.31 18.24 9.49
C THR A 252 -1.20 18.54 9.51
N GLY A 253 -2.02 17.62 10.03
CA GLY A 253 -3.47 17.74 10.01
C GLY A 253 -4.11 17.52 8.64
N ARG A 254 -3.34 17.20 7.59
CA ARG A 254 -3.87 16.96 6.25
C ARG A 254 -4.54 15.59 6.17
N THR A 255 -5.83 15.56 5.90
CA THR A 255 -6.65 14.33 5.92
C THR A 255 -7.17 13.89 4.54
N VAL A 256 -6.78 14.56 3.45
CA VAL A 256 -7.31 14.31 2.09
C VAL A 256 -7.19 12.84 1.69
N MET A 257 -6.02 12.22 1.93
CA MET A 257 -5.79 10.81 1.61
C MET A 257 -6.59 9.87 2.50
N ALA A 258 -6.71 10.15 3.80
CA ALA A 258 -7.50 9.34 4.72
C ALA A 258 -8.98 9.31 4.32
N LYS A 259 -9.55 10.48 3.96
CA LYS A 259 -10.91 10.58 3.43
C LYS A 259 -11.06 9.83 2.10
N ALA A 260 -10.11 9.98 1.18
CA ALA A 260 -10.10 9.27 -0.09
C ALA A 260 -10.12 7.74 0.09
N ILE A 261 -9.32 7.22 1.02
CA ILE A 261 -9.31 5.80 1.38
C ILE A 261 -10.68 5.38 1.90
N ILE A 262 -11.29 6.12 2.84
CA ILE A 262 -12.63 5.78 3.37
C ILE A 262 -13.69 5.72 2.26
N PHE A 263 -13.71 6.70 1.34
CA PHE A 263 -14.63 6.67 0.20
C PHE A 263 -14.34 5.49 -0.74
N GLY A 264 -13.08 5.15 -0.98
CA GLY A 264 -12.71 3.98 -1.77
C GLY A 264 -13.11 2.66 -1.12
N MET A 265 -12.97 2.54 0.22
CA MET A 265 -13.46 1.39 0.98
C MET A 265 -14.98 1.27 0.90
N ALA A 266 -15.70 2.38 1.04
CA ALA A 266 -17.15 2.43 0.93
C ALA A 266 -17.65 2.02 -0.47
N ALA A 267 -16.98 2.46 -1.54
CA ALA A 267 -17.31 2.06 -2.90
C ALA A 267 -17.00 0.57 -3.14
N SER A 268 -15.88 0.07 -2.63
CA SER A 268 -15.53 -1.35 -2.74
C SER A 268 -16.49 -2.25 -1.95
N ALA A 269 -16.93 -1.82 -0.75
CA ALA A 269 -17.78 -2.62 0.13
C ALA A 269 -19.13 -2.99 -0.51
N ILE A 270 -19.84 -2.04 -1.14
CA ILE A 270 -21.10 -2.36 -1.85
C ILE A 270 -20.85 -3.27 -3.05
N GLY A 271 -19.76 -3.06 -3.76
CA GLY A 271 -19.39 -3.87 -4.91
C GLY A 271 -19.10 -5.32 -4.50
N ILE A 272 -18.30 -5.53 -3.46
CA ILE A 272 -17.98 -6.87 -2.95
C ILE A 272 -19.22 -7.53 -2.36
N PHE A 273 -20.05 -6.78 -1.63
CA PHE A 273 -21.33 -7.29 -1.14
C PHE A 273 -22.16 -7.90 -2.25
N SER A 274 -22.25 -7.24 -3.41
CA SER A 274 -22.99 -7.78 -4.57
C SER A 274 -22.44 -9.13 -5.04
N TYR A 275 -21.12 -9.30 -5.12
CA TYR A 275 -20.50 -10.58 -5.49
C TYR A 275 -20.70 -11.66 -4.42
N VAL A 276 -20.64 -11.30 -3.14
CA VAL A 276 -20.89 -12.24 -2.04
C VAL A 276 -22.33 -12.76 -2.09
N GLN A 277 -23.30 -11.90 -2.42
CA GLN A 277 -24.70 -12.31 -2.61
C GLN A 277 -24.92 -13.19 -3.84
N LEU A 278 -24.03 -13.11 -4.84
CA LEU A 278 -24.01 -14.01 -5.98
C LEU A 278 -23.29 -15.35 -5.68
N GLY A 279 -22.88 -15.58 -4.43
CA GLY A 279 -22.26 -16.84 -3.98
C GLY A 279 -20.73 -16.83 -3.91
N MET A 280 -20.07 -15.70 -4.17
CA MET A 280 -18.61 -15.61 -4.03
C MET A 280 -18.21 -15.62 -2.55
N ALA A 281 -17.37 -16.58 -2.15
CA ALA A 281 -16.92 -16.70 -0.78
C ALA A 281 -15.92 -15.59 -0.41
N PRO A 282 -16.18 -14.79 0.64
CA PRO A 282 -15.22 -13.80 1.13
C PRO A 282 -14.04 -14.48 1.82
N LYS A 283 -12.84 -13.90 1.68
CA LYS A 283 -11.60 -14.40 2.30
C LYS A 283 -11.37 -13.71 3.65
N ILE A 284 -11.68 -14.43 4.72
CA ILE A 284 -11.64 -13.91 6.10
C ILE A 284 -10.40 -14.43 6.83
N MET A 285 -9.73 -13.54 7.56
CA MET A 285 -8.54 -13.85 8.36
C MET A 285 -8.86 -13.89 9.86
N TRP A 286 -7.94 -14.44 10.66
CA TRP A 286 -8.08 -14.61 12.11
C TRP A 286 -8.14 -13.26 12.81
N ALA A 287 -9.21 -13.03 13.60
CA ALA A 287 -9.39 -11.82 14.38
C ALA A 287 -8.84 -12.01 15.81
N GLY A 288 -7.52 -12.19 15.92
CA GLY A 288 -6.82 -12.39 17.19
C GLY A 288 -5.83 -11.27 17.54
N PRO A 289 -5.01 -11.47 18.58
CA PRO A 289 -3.89 -10.59 18.95
C PRO A 289 -2.93 -10.33 17.79
N ASN A 290 -2.81 -11.27 16.84
CA ASN A 290 -2.04 -11.09 15.62
C ASN A 290 -2.46 -9.84 14.82
N ALA A 291 -3.77 -9.55 14.74
CA ALA A 291 -4.32 -8.40 14.03
C ALA A 291 -3.87 -7.08 14.70
N ALA A 292 -3.95 -7.03 16.03
CA ALA A 292 -3.65 -5.86 16.82
C ALA A 292 -2.13 -5.62 16.92
N ILE A 293 -1.37 -6.63 17.31
CA ILE A 293 0.10 -6.54 17.44
C ILE A 293 0.72 -6.30 16.06
N GLY A 294 0.30 -7.06 15.05
CA GLY A 294 0.77 -6.89 13.68
C GLY A 294 0.43 -5.51 13.12
N GLY A 295 -0.79 -5.02 13.37
CA GLY A 295 -1.19 -3.65 13.00
C GLY A 295 -0.38 -2.56 13.69
N LEU A 296 -0.11 -2.69 15.00
CA LEU A 296 0.72 -1.73 15.75
C LEU A 296 2.15 -1.66 15.20
N LEU A 297 2.79 -2.84 15.03
CA LEU A 297 4.13 -2.95 14.45
C LEU A 297 4.14 -2.38 13.03
N PHE A 298 3.17 -2.78 12.21
CA PHE A 298 3.07 -2.31 10.84
C PHE A 298 2.92 -0.79 10.76
N GLY A 299 1.98 -0.21 11.52
CA GLY A 299 1.75 1.23 11.58
C GLY A 299 3.00 2.01 12.00
N PHE A 300 3.73 1.52 13.01
CA PHE A 300 4.99 2.12 13.42
C PHE A 300 6.05 2.02 12.31
N GLY A 301 6.24 0.81 11.75
CA GLY A 301 7.24 0.51 10.74
C GLY A 301 7.08 1.33 9.46
N ILE A 302 5.85 1.49 8.96
CA ILE A 302 5.61 2.25 7.73
C ILE A 302 5.94 3.74 7.88
N VAL A 303 5.77 4.32 9.08
CA VAL A 303 6.13 5.73 9.34
C VAL A 303 7.63 5.86 9.51
N LEU A 304 8.27 4.92 10.21
CA LEU A 304 9.72 4.86 10.34
C LEU A 304 10.40 4.74 8.98
N ALA A 305 9.94 3.82 8.13
CA ALA A 305 10.45 3.62 6.77
C ALA A 305 10.16 4.80 5.84
N GLY A 306 9.02 5.48 6.05
CA GLY A 306 8.51 6.56 5.21
C GLY A 306 7.75 6.08 3.97
N GLY A 307 7.31 4.82 3.93
CA GLY A 307 6.50 4.22 2.87
C GLY A 307 5.95 2.85 3.24
N CYS A 308 4.66 2.62 2.95
CA CYS A 308 4.01 1.32 2.93
C CYS A 308 4.29 0.61 1.60
N GLU A 309 3.65 -0.52 1.33
CA GLU A 309 3.89 -1.35 0.14
C GLU A 309 3.72 -0.57 -1.15
N THR A 310 2.53 0.02 -1.36
CA THR A 310 2.30 0.87 -2.54
C THR A 310 3.25 2.06 -2.59
N GLY A 311 3.52 2.66 -1.43
CA GLY A 311 4.35 3.85 -1.29
C GLY A 311 5.80 3.64 -1.70
N TRP A 312 6.40 2.52 -1.29
CA TRP A 312 7.77 2.22 -1.70
C TRP A 312 7.82 1.71 -3.14
N MET A 313 6.83 0.95 -3.61
CA MET A 313 6.79 0.42 -4.98
C MET A 313 6.87 1.53 -6.03
N TYR A 314 5.95 2.51 -6.02
CA TYR A 314 5.97 3.55 -7.06
C TYR A 314 7.18 4.49 -6.92
N ARG A 315 7.60 4.82 -5.68
CA ARG A 315 8.77 5.69 -5.46
C ARG A 315 10.09 5.02 -5.82
N ALA A 316 10.18 3.70 -5.63
CA ALA A 316 11.32 2.90 -6.09
C ALA A 316 11.45 3.00 -7.61
N VAL A 317 10.33 2.91 -8.34
CA VAL A 317 10.27 3.02 -9.79
C VAL A 317 10.56 4.44 -10.30
N GLU A 318 10.15 5.47 -9.54
CA GLU A 318 10.59 6.85 -9.79
C GLU A 318 12.10 7.06 -9.63
N GLY A 319 12.85 6.05 -9.15
CA GLY A 319 14.30 6.08 -8.98
C GLY A 319 14.75 6.55 -7.59
N GLN A 320 13.86 6.59 -6.61
CA GLN A 320 14.21 6.98 -5.24
C GLN A 320 14.82 5.78 -4.49
N VAL A 321 16.16 5.74 -4.40
CA VAL A 321 16.91 4.59 -3.86
C VAL A 321 16.60 4.33 -2.38
N HIS A 322 16.20 5.36 -1.62
CA HIS A 322 15.67 5.19 -0.25
C HIS A 322 14.59 4.11 -0.17
N TYR A 323 13.69 4.04 -1.15
CA TYR A 323 12.57 3.11 -1.15
C TYR A 323 12.94 1.69 -1.57
N TRP A 324 14.12 1.50 -2.19
CA TRP A 324 14.66 0.16 -2.44
C TRP A 324 15.07 -0.48 -1.12
N TRP A 325 15.68 0.30 -0.22
CA TRP A 325 16.02 -0.15 1.13
C TRP A 325 14.77 -0.44 1.98
N VAL A 326 13.69 0.33 1.80
CA VAL A 326 12.39 0.04 2.44
C VAL A 326 11.83 -1.30 1.95
N GLY A 327 11.85 -1.54 0.64
CA GLY A 327 11.41 -2.80 0.05
C GLY A 327 12.26 -3.99 0.53
N LEU A 328 13.58 -3.85 0.55
CA LEU A 328 14.49 -4.86 1.08
C LEU A 328 14.17 -5.18 2.55
N GLY A 329 14.04 -4.16 3.39
CA GLY A 329 13.66 -4.34 4.79
C GLY A 329 12.32 -5.06 4.92
N ASN A 330 11.32 -4.70 4.10
CA ASN A 330 10.00 -5.35 4.09
C ASN A 330 10.10 -6.85 3.78
N VAL A 331 10.85 -7.24 2.76
CA VAL A 331 11.07 -8.66 2.42
C VAL A 331 11.75 -9.38 3.58
N ILE A 332 12.81 -8.82 4.15
CA ILE A 332 13.53 -9.39 5.30
C ILE A 332 12.57 -9.58 6.49
N GLY A 333 11.84 -8.54 6.89
CA GLY A 333 10.92 -8.61 8.01
C GLY A 333 9.79 -9.62 7.83
N SER A 334 9.26 -9.69 6.60
CA SER A 334 8.22 -10.66 6.25
C SER A 334 8.73 -12.11 6.30
N THR A 335 10.00 -12.32 5.94
CA THR A 335 10.69 -13.61 6.00
C THR A 335 11.01 -14.01 7.44
N LEU A 336 11.41 -13.05 8.28
CA LEU A 336 11.65 -13.27 9.71
C LEU A 336 10.38 -13.71 10.44
N LEU A 337 9.22 -13.15 10.07
CA LEU A 337 7.95 -13.67 10.60
C LEU A 337 7.72 -15.11 10.15
N ALA A 338 7.92 -15.41 8.86
CA ALA A 338 7.72 -16.77 8.36
C ALA A 338 8.58 -17.79 9.11
N TRP A 339 9.80 -17.41 9.51
CA TRP A 339 10.69 -18.22 10.33
C TRP A 339 10.17 -18.47 11.75
N CYS A 340 9.67 -17.44 12.45
CA CYS A 340 9.17 -17.59 13.83
C CYS A 340 7.67 -17.93 13.92
N TRP A 341 6.99 -18.12 12.79
CA TRP A 341 5.53 -18.27 12.75
C TRP A 341 5.08 -19.50 13.53
N ASP A 342 5.77 -20.63 13.39
CA ASP A 342 5.35 -21.90 13.99
C ASP A 342 5.32 -21.83 15.53
N ASP A 343 6.15 -20.98 16.13
CA ASP A 343 6.19 -20.76 17.58
C ASP A 343 5.07 -19.81 18.07
N ILE A 344 4.67 -18.83 17.25
CA ILE A 344 3.76 -17.74 17.68
C ILE A 344 2.34 -17.85 17.11
N ALA A 345 2.14 -18.68 16.08
CA ALA A 345 0.89 -18.76 15.33
C ALA A 345 -0.27 -19.20 16.20
N ALA A 346 -0.08 -20.24 17.02
CA ALA A 346 -1.09 -20.78 17.92
C ALA A 346 -1.68 -19.72 18.88
N PRO A 347 -0.89 -19.08 19.76
CA PRO A 347 -1.44 -18.12 20.72
C PRO A 347 -1.96 -16.83 20.06
N LEU A 348 -1.34 -16.39 18.97
CA LEU A 348 -1.64 -15.08 18.39
C LEU A 348 -2.71 -15.12 17.30
N ALA A 349 -2.80 -16.19 16.52
CA ALA A 349 -3.61 -16.24 15.29
C ALA A 349 -4.50 -17.48 15.20
N THR A 350 -3.94 -18.68 15.11
CA THR A 350 -4.68 -19.87 14.66
C THR A 350 -5.70 -20.39 15.68
N HIS A 351 -5.53 -20.13 16.98
CA HIS A 351 -6.54 -20.43 18.00
C HIS A 351 -7.74 -19.47 18.00
N TRP A 352 -7.64 -18.34 17.29
CA TRP A 352 -8.69 -17.33 17.26
C TRP A 352 -9.65 -17.58 16.09
N GLN A 353 -10.85 -17.01 16.16
CA GLN A 353 -11.86 -17.23 15.14
C GLN A 353 -11.67 -16.30 13.93
N LYS A 354 -12.05 -16.79 12.75
CA LYS A 354 -12.19 -16.00 11.52
C LYS A 354 -13.58 -15.37 11.49
N VAL A 355 -13.71 -14.14 11.99
CA VAL A 355 -15.02 -13.49 12.16
C VAL A 355 -15.40 -12.67 10.92
N ASN A 356 -16.55 -13.01 10.34
CA ASN A 356 -17.19 -12.29 9.24
C ASN A 356 -18.43 -11.53 9.74
N LEU A 357 -18.49 -10.23 9.52
CA LEU A 357 -19.62 -9.39 9.96
C LEU A 357 -20.94 -9.75 9.24
N LEU A 358 -20.89 -10.28 8.02
CA LEU A 358 -22.09 -10.78 7.33
C LEU A 358 -22.68 -12.01 8.01
N ASN A 359 -21.84 -12.87 8.57
CA ASN A 359 -22.29 -14.04 9.31
C ASN A 359 -22.75 -13.66 10.72
N ALA A 360 -22.08 -12.69 11.35
CA ALA A 360 -22.38 -12.26 12.72
C ALA A 360 -23.69 -11.46 12.83
N PHE A 361 -24.00 -10.60 11.85
CA PHE A 361 -25.15 -9.70 11.88
C PHE A 361 -26.19 -9.97 10.77
N GLY A 362 -26.01 -11.06 10.02
CA GLY A 362 -26.73 -11.30 8.78
C GLY A 362 -26.21 -10.41 7.63
N PRO A 363 -26.58 -10.70 6.37
CA PRO A 363 -25.96 -10.02 5.22
C PRO A 363 -26.17 -8.50 5.24
N PHE A 364 -27.41 -8.05 5.41
CA PHE A 364 -27.72 -6.62 5.46
C PHE A 364 -27.25 -5.95 6.75
N GLY A 365 -27.27 -6.67 7.89
CA GLY A 365 -26.76 -6.15 9.15
C GLY A 365 -25.25 -5.96 9.13
N GLY A 366 -24.49 -6.89 8.54
CA GLY A 366 -23.04 -6.77 8.38
C GLY A 366 -22.64 -5.67 7.40
N LEU A 367 -23.42 -5.47 6.33
CA LEU A 367 -23.26 -4.34 5.43
C LEU A 367 -23.48 -3.01 6.17
N LEU A 368 -24.61 -2.88 6.86
CA LEU A 368 -24.95 -1.69 7.64
C LEU A 368 -23.88 -1.38 8.70
N ALA A 369 -23.45 -2.39 9.46
CA ALA A 369 -22.39 -2.25 10.47
C ALA A 369 -21.10 -1.71 9.85
N THR A 370 -20.71 -2.21 8.67
CA THR A 370 -19.51 -1.76 7.96
C THR A 370 -19.63 -0.29 7.52
N TYR A 371 -20.78 0.12 6.99
CA TYR A 371 -21.02 1.52 6.64
C TYR A 371 -21.05 2.45 7.85
N LEU A 372 -21.64 2.02 8.97
CA LEU A 372 -21.63 2.78 10.22
C LEU A 372 -20.21 2.97 10.75
N LEU A 373 -19.38 1.91 10.74
CA LEU A 373 -17.98 2.00 11.14
C LEU A 373 -17.17 2.91 10.20
N LEU A 374 -17.42 2.86 8.88
CA LEU A 374 -16.79 3.77 7.91
C LEU A 374 -17.22 5.22 8.13
N LEU A 375 -18.49 5.47 8.44
CA LEU A 375 -19.00 6.79 8.78
C LEU A 375 -18.38 7.32 10.07
N ILE A 376 -18.30 6.49 11.12
CA ILE A 376 -17.62 6.84 12.38
C ILE A 376 -16.15 7.19 12.10
N ALA A 377 -15.44 6.37 11.31
CA ALA A 377 -14.07 6.65 10.94
C ALA A 377 -13.94 8.00 10.19
N LEU A 378 -14.85 8.30 9.26
CA LEU A 378 -14.87 9.58 8.54
C LEU A 378 -15.09 10.76 9.48
N LEU A 379 -16.06 10.66 10.39
CA LEU A 379 -16.35 11.69 11.38
C LEU A 379 -15.17 11.92 12.32
N LEU A 380 -14.48 10.86 12.75
CA LEU A 380 -13.27 10.97 13.57
C LEU A 380 -12.13 11.67 12.82
N VAL A 381 -11.92 11.35 11.54
CA VAL A 381 -10.91 12.02 10.71
C VAL A 381 -11.23 13.51 10.54
N ILE A 382 -12.51 13.86 10.31
CA ILE A 382 -12.94 15.26 10.19
C ILE A 382 -12.83 15.99 11.53
N ALA A 383 -13.20 15.35 12.63
CA ALA A 383 -13.08 15.90 13.98
C ALA A 383 -11.61 16.17 14.33
N TRP A 384 -10.71 15.23 13.99
CA TRP A 384 -9.27 15.39 14.18
C TRP A 384 -8.72 16.56 13.38
N GLU A 385 -9.06 16.67 12.09
CA GLU A 385 -8.65 17.78 11.24
C GLU A 385 -9.06 19.13 11.85
N ARG A 386 -10.33 19.26 12.26
CA ARG A 386 -10.84 20.47 12.92
C ARG A 386 -10.11 20.75 14.22
N HIS A 387 -9.87 19.74 15.05
CA HIS A 387 -9.16 19.87 16.31
C HIS A 387 -7.70 20.33 16.11
N PHE A 388 -7.00 19.75 15.13
CA PHE A 388 -5.62 20.06 14.82
C PHE A 388 -5.46 21.53 14.39
N PHE A 389 -6.29 22.01 13.46
CA PHE A 389 -6.21 23.40 12.99
C PHE A 389 -6.67 24.41 14.05
N ARG A 390 -7.66 24.07 14.88
CA ARG A 390 -8.05 24.91 16.04
C ARG A 390 -6.89 25.09 17.02
N ARG A 391 -6.16 24.02 17.35
CA ARG A 391 -4.96 24.11 18.21
C ARG A 391 -3.86 24.96 17.60
N GLN A 392 -3.62 24.83 16.29
CA GLN A 392 -2.62 25.66 15.61
C GLN A 392 -3.01 27.14 15.59
N ALA A 393 -4.28 27.47 15.39
CA ALA A 393 -4.77 28.84 15.44
C ALA A 393 -4.58 29.46 16.84
N ALA A 394 -4.93 28.73 17.90
CA ALA A 394 -4.75 29.19 19.28
C ALA A 394 -3.27 29.42 19.65
N VAL A 395 -2.35 28.60 19.14
CA VAL A 395 -0.90 28.81 19.37
C VAL A 395 -0.38 30.04 18.62
N ARG A 396 -0.95 30.38 17.46
CA ARG A 396 -0.57 31.59 16.72
C ARG A 396 -1.06 32.85 17.42
N THR A 397 -2.30 32.88 17.88
CA THR A 397 -2.84 34.06 18.60
C THR A 397 -2.04 34.40 19.85
N VAL A 398 -1.60 33.38 20.62
CA VAL A 398 -0.74 33.60 21.80
C VAL A 398 0.62 34.19 21.45
N LYS A 399 1.20 33.78 20.30
CA LYS A 399 2.49 34.31 19.81
C LYS A 399 2.39 35.70 19.19
N GLU A 400 1.21 36.11 18.74
CA GLU A 400 0.98 37.46 18.23
C GLU A 400 0.65 38.45 19.35
N SER A 401 0.13 37.97 20.49
CA SER A 401 -0.15 38.77 21.69
C SER A 401 1.02 38.90 22.67
N ALA A 402 2.07 38.09 22.50
CA ALA A 402 3.29 38.09 23.33
C ALA A 402 4.45 38.69 22.52
#